data_AF-A0A2H5YHS2-F1
#
_entry.id   AF-A0A2H5YHS2-F1
#
_cell.length_a   1.000
_cell.length_b   1.000
_cell.length_c   1.000
_cell.angle_alpha   90.00
_cell.angle_beta   90.00
_cell.angle_gamma   90.00
#
_symmetry.space_group_name_H-M   'P 1'
#
loop_
_entity.id
_entity.type
_entity.pdbx_description
1 polymer ?
#
loop_
_entity_poly.entity_id
_entity_poly.type
_entity_poly.pdbx_seq_one_letter_code
_entity_poly.pdbx_strand_id
1 'polypeptide(L)'
;MWGYRGQYEYLGKAAARLDDLANLAPARLAALLLAVASGRSRAALATALAQHGRTESPNAGWTMAALAGGLGVQLEKPGHYRLGMEERPLEPALLGEGARLIARAAALGALLVLGLLLAKEERDRRR
;
A
#
# COMPACT_ATOMS: atom_id res chain seq x y z
N MET A 1 15.37 -0.37 20.37
CA MET A 1 14.74 0.61 19.46
C MET A 1 13.68 1.38 20.22
N TRP A 2 13.48 2.66 19.91
CA TRP A 2 12.42 3.49 20.52
C TRP A 2 11.06 2.92 20.10
N GLY A 3 10.12 2.72 21.03
CA GLY A 3 8.79 2.19 20.74
C GLY A 3 8.68 0.67 20.56
N TYR A 4 9.75 -0.10 20.73
CA TYR A 4 9.75 -1.58 20.68
C TYR A 4 9.92 -2.18 22.10
N ARG A 5 9.50 -3.44 22.31
CA ARG A 5 9.56 -4.10 23.64
C ARG A 5 10.96 -3.96 24.25
N GLY A 6 11.07 -3.26 25.39
CA GLY A 6 12.34 -2.96 26.06
C GLY A 6 12.35 -1.62 26.79
N GLN A 7 13.53 -1.15 27.19
CA GLN A 7 13.72 0.04 28.04
C GLN A 7 13.16 1.37 27.50
N TYR A 8 12.89 1.44 26.18
CA TYR A 8 12.34 2.63 25.50
C TYR A 8 10.95 2.36 24.91
N GLU A 9 10.21 1.40 25.45
CA GLU A 9 8.90 1.01 24.93
C GLU A 9 7.90 2.18 24.93
N TYR A 10 7.90 3.02 25.95
CA TYR A 10 6.96 4.14 26.06
C TYR A 10 7.45 5.41 25.35
N LEU A 11 8.76 5.52 25.08
CA LEU A 11 9.34 6.58 24.28
C LEU A 11 9.12 6.27 22.79
N GLY A 12 8.08 6.86 22.20
CA GLY A 12 7.78 6.77 20.77
C GLY A 12 6.58 5.89 20.40
N LYS A 13 6.03 5.08 21.30
CA LYS A 13 4.87 4.20 21.02
C LYS A 13 3.58 4.98 20.77
N ALA A 14 3.39 6.13 21.42
CA ALA A 14 2.28 7.03 21.11
C ALA A 14 2.40 7.63 19.70
N ALA A 15 3.60 8.04 19.31
CA ALA A 15 3.88 8.55 17.97
C ALA A 15 3.69 7.46 16.89
N ALA A 16 4.17 6.24 17.14
CA ALA A 16 3.97 5.10 16.24
C ALA A 16 2.48 4.75 16.04
N ARG A 17 1.68 4.78 17.12
CA ARG A 17 0.23 4.57 17.03
C ARG A 17 -0.48 5.70 16.27
N LEU A 18 -0.06 6.95 16.48
CA LEU A 18 -0.62 8.08 15.76
C LEU A 18 -0.31 8.00 14.26
N ASP A 19 0.91 7.61 13.90
CA ASP A 19 1.31 7.37 12.51
C ASP A 19 0.47 6.25 11.87
N ASP A 20 0.26 5.15 12.59
CA ASP A 20 -0.60 4.06 12.13
C ASP A 20 -2.05 4.55 11.90
N LEU A 21 -2.59 5.41 12.76
CA LEU A 21 -3.93 5.97 12.59
C LEU A 21 -3.99 6.93 11.39
N ALA A 22 -2.99 7.79 11.23
CA ALA A 22 -2.92 8.74 10.11
C ALA A 22 -2.87 8.01 8.75
N ASN A 23 -2.26 6.83 8.71
CA ASN A 23 -2.10 6.03 7.51
C ASN A 23 -3.25 5.04 7.21
N LEU A 24 -4.31 5.00 8.03
CA LEU A 24 -5.46 4.11 7.78
C LEU A 24 -6.12 4.37 6.42
N ALA A 25 -6.47 5.62 6.13
CA ALA A 25 -7.09 5.97 4.85
C ALA A 25 -6.06 5.98 3.68
N PRO A 26 -4.87 6.60 3.81
CA PRO A 26 -3.85 6.57 2.77
C PRO A 26 -3.45 5.17 2.31
N ALA A 27 -3.27 4.21 3.22
CA ALA A 27 -2.86 2.85 2.85
C ALA A 27 -3.91 2.11 2.02
N ARG A 28 -5.19 2.30 2.34
CA ARG A 28 -6.32 1.71 1.58
C ARG A 28 -6.44 2.36 0.21
N LEU A 29 -6.30 3.69 0.14
CA LEU A 29 -6.29 4.41 -1.13
C LEU A 29 -5.11 3.95 -2.00
N ALA A 30 -3.91 3.81 -1.43
CA ALA A 30 -2.74 3.32 -2.16
C ALA A 30 -2.94 1.89 -2.69
N ALA A 31 -3.55 1.00 -1.91
CA ALA A 31 -3.91 -0.35 -2.36
C ALA A 31 -4.92 -0.33 -3.52
N LEU A 32 -5.92 0.56 -3.49
CA LEU A 32 -6.86 0.77 -4.59
C LEU A 32 -6.16 1.29 -5.85
N LEU A 33 -5.26 2.27 -5.70
CA LEU A 33 -4.48 2.81 -6.83
C LEU A 33 -3.56 1.76 -7.44
N LEU A 34 -2.92 0.92 -6.62
CA LEU A 34 -2.13 -0.22 -7.10
C LEU A 34 -3.00 -1.22 -7.85
N ALA A 35 -4.19 -1.53 -7.33
CA ALA A 35 -5.12 -2.43 -8.01
C ALA A 35 -5.51 -1.88 -9.40
N VAL A 36 -5.90 -0.61 -9.48
CA VAL A 36 -6.24 0.05 -10.75
C VAL A 36 -5.05 0.08 -11.71
N ALA A 37 -3.86 0.44 -11.23
CA ALA A 37 -2.65 0.55 -12.04
C ALA A 37 -2.12 -0.81 -12.56
N SER A 38 -2.46 -1.91 -11.89
CA SER A 38 -1.97 -3.26 -12.24
C SER A 38 -2.61 -3.84 -13.50
N GLY A 39 -3.78 -3.34 -13.91
CA GLY A 39 -4.60 -4.01 -14.92
C GLY A 39 -5.22 -5.34 -14.45
N ARG A 40 -4.94 -5.78 -13.22
CA ARG A 40 -5.46 -6.98 -12.56
C ARG A 40 -6.26 -6.62 -11.30
N SER A 41 -7.08 -5.58 -11.38
CA SER A 41 -7.75 -4.97 -10.21
C SER A 41 -8.46 -5.99 -9.31
N ARG A 42 -9.16 -6.97 -9.89
CA ARG A 42 -9.85 -8.02 -9.13
C ARG A 42 -8.88 -8.88 -8.31
N ALA A 43 -7.77 -9.31 -8.90
CA ALA A 43 -6.78 -10.15 -8.22
C ALA A 43 -6.02 -9.36 -7.14
N ALA A 44 -5.63 -8.12 -7.45
CA ALA A 44 -4.99 -7.21 -6.51
C ALA A 44 -5.89 -6.92 -5.29
N LEU A 45 -7.16 -6.55 -5.51
CA LEU A 45 -8.09 -6.27 -4.41
C LEU A 45 -8.48 -7.52 -3.63
N ALA A 46 -8.72 -8.65 -4.28
CA ALA A 46 -9.03 -9.89 -3.58
C ALA A 46 -7.86 -10.31 -2.66
N THR A 47 -6.63 -10.19 -3.15
CA THR A 47 -5.43 -10.47 -2.36
C THR A 47 -5.29 -9.48 -1.20
N ALA A 48 -5.47 -8.18 -1.47
CA ALA A 48 -5.42 -7.15 -0.44
C ALA A 48 -6.45 -7.41 0.67
N LEU A 49 -7.71 -7.62 0.34
CA LEU A 49 -8.79 -7.88 1.29
C LEU A 49 -8.56 -9.15 2.10
N ALA A 50 -8.08 -10.22 1.46
CA ALA A 50 -7.89 -11.50 2.14
C ALA A 50 -6.63 -11.54 3.02
N GLN A 51 -5.61 -10.73 2.73
CA GLN A 51 -4.26 -10.94 3.26
C GLN A 51 -3.64 -9.71 3.93
N HIS A 52 -4.27 -8.52 3.87
CA HIS A 52 -3.73 -7.31 4.50
C HIS A 52 -3.43 -7.47 6.00
N GLY A 53 -4.17 -8.32 6.71
CA GLY A 53 -4.02 -8.55 8.15
C GLY A 53 -2.85 -9.46 8.54
N ARG A 54 -2.11 -10.01 7.58
CA ARG A 54 -0.98 -10.93 7.86
C ARG A 54 0.29 -10.21 8.31
N THR A 55 0.36 -8.89 8.15
CA THR A 55 1.51 -8.07 8.53
C THR A 55 1.35 -7.50 9.93
N GLU A 56 2.46 -7.22 10.60
CA GLU A 56 2.46 -6.60 11.94
C GLU A 56 1.83 -5.20 11.94
N SER A 57 2.00 -4.44 10.85
CA SER A 57 1.35 -3.13 10.67
C SER A 57 -0.06 -3.31 10.09
N PRO A 58 -1.07 -2.60 10.63
CA PRO A 58 -2.44 -2.60 10.09
C PRO A 58 -2.56 -1.92 8.71
N ASN A 59 -1.51 -1.20 8.29
CA ASN A 59 -1.49 -0.41 7.07
C ASN A 59 -0.67 -1.07 5.96
N ALA A 60 0.52 -1.55 6.29
CA ALA A 60 1.50 -1.99 5.30
C ALA A 60 1.01 -3.20 4.49
N GLY A 61 0.22 -4.10 5.09
CA GLY A 61 -0.31 -5.27 4.41
C GLY A 61 -1.24 -4.95 3.25
N TRP A 62 -1.96 -3.82 3.28
CA TRP A 62 -2.86 -3.43 2.18
C TRP A 62 -2.11 -3.23 0.87
N THR A 63 -1.04 -2.43 0.88
CA THR A 63 -0.26 -2.10 -0.32
C THR A 63 0.58 -3.28 -0.77
N MET A 64 1.21 -4.02 0.15
CA MET A 64 2.00 -5.20 -0.19
C MET A 64 1.16 -6.32 -0.80
N ALA A 65 -0.02 -6.61 -0.24
CA ALA A 65 -0.92 -7.64 -0.76
C ALA A 65 -1.54 -7.22 -2.11
N ALA A 66 -1.88 -5.94 -2.28
CA ALA A 66 -2.33 -5.41 -3.57
C ALA A 66 -1.24 -5.52 -4.66
N LEU A 67 0.01 -5.19 -4.32
CA LEU A 67 1.14 -5.31 -5.23
C LEU A 67 1.39 -6.77 -5.63
N ALA A 68 1.41 -7.68 -4.65
CA ALA A 68 1.60 -9.12 -4.88
C ALA A 68 0.51 -9.70 -5.79
N GLY A 69 -0.77 -9.39 -5.51
CA GLY A 69 -1.90 -9.82 -6.35
C GLY A 69 -1.94 -9.15 -7.73
N GLY A 70 -1.46 -7.92 -7.84
CA GLY A 70 -1.34 -7.20 -9.11
C GLY A 70 -0.25 -7.75 -10.02
N LEU A 71 0.85 -8.27 -9.44
CA LEU A 71 1.95 -8.89 -10.17
C LEU A 71 1.77 -10.40 -10.38
N GLY A 72 0.87 -11.05 -9.62
CA GLY A 72 0.69 -12.51 -9.64
C GLY A 72 1.85 -13.26 -8.98
N VAL A 73 2.41 -12.69 -7.91
CA VAL A 73 3.58 -13.24 -7.22
C VAL A 73 3.30 -13.41 -5.73
N GLN A 74 4.13 -14.19 -5.05
CA GLN A 74 4.13 -14.28 -3.60
C GLN A 74 5.31 -13.50 -3.01
N LEU A 75 5.02 -12.54 -2.13
CA LEU A 75 6.00 -11.82 -1.34
C LEU A 75 6.12 -12.50 0.03
N GLU A 76 7.32 -12.93 0.38
CA GLU A 76 7.61 -13.59 1.65
C GLU A 76 8.57 -12.76 2.50
N LYS A 77 8.22 -12.59 3.77
CA LYS A 77 9.17 -12.27 4.84
C LYS A 77 9.35 -13.54 5.69
N PRO A 78 10.50 -14.23 5.59
CA PRO A 78 10.72 -15.51 6.27
C PRO A 78 10.40 -15.42 7.76
N GLY A 79 9.58 -16.36 8.26
CA GLY A 79 9.16 -16.41 9.67
C GLY A 79 8.11 -15.38 10.09
N HIS A 80 7.63 -14.52 9.20
CA HIS A 80 6.62 -13.51 9.52
C HIS A 80 5.35 -13.63 8.67
N TYR A 81 5.45 -13.50 7.33
CA TYR A 81 4.27 -13.48 6.47
C TYR A 81 4.55 -13.89 5.03
N ARG A 82 3.48 -14.32 4.35
CA ARG A 82 3.41 -14.52 2.90
C ARG A 82 2.17 -13.81 2.35
N LEU A 83 2.36 -13.01 1.31
CA LEU A 83 1.33 -12.20 0.67
C LEU A 83 1.28 -12.50 -0.83
N GLY A 84 0.11 -12.70 -1.40
CA GLY A 84 -0.10 -13.12 -2.79
C GLY A 84 -0.14 -14.62 -2.99
N MET A 85 -0.04 -15.01 -4.26
CA MET A 85 -0.08 -16.38 -4.75
C MET A 85 1.09 -16.58 -5.72
N GLU A 86 1.66 -17.77 -5.73
CA GLU A 86 2.79 -18.11 -6.62
C GLU A 86 2.27 -18.50 -8.01
N GLU A 87 1.68 -17.54 -8.73
CA GLU A 87 1.16 -17.78 -10.09
C GLU A 87 2.28 -17.82 -11.13
N ARG A 88 3.40 -17.16 -10.86
CA ARG A 88 4.61 -17.17 -11.69
C ARG A 88 5.88 -17.10 -10.81
N PRO A 89 7.02 -17.64 -11.29
CA PRO A 89 8.27 -17.64 -10.53
C PRO A 89 8.84 -16.24 -10.33
N LEU A 90 9.63 -16.08 -9.26
CA LEU A 90 10.34 -14.83 -8.98
C LEU A 90 11.56 -14.69 -9.90
N GLU A 91 11.49 -13.72 -10.81
CA GLU A 91 12.56 -13.39 -11.76
C GLU A 91 13.05 -11.95 -11.56
N PRO A 92 14.32 -11.62 -11.87
CA PRO A 92 14.85 -10.25 -11.75
C PRO A 92 14.02 -9.19 -12.52
N ALA A 93 13.38 -9.58 -13.62
CA ALA A 93 12.50 -8.70 -14.40
C ALA A 93 11.32 -8.15 -13.58
N LEU A 94 10.85 -8.89 -12.57
CA LEU A 94 9.75 -8.46 -11.69
C LEU A 94 10.07 -7.22 -10.88
N LEU A 95 11.35 -6.94 -10.59
CA LEU A 95 11.75 -5.70 -9.92
C LEU A 95 11.34 -4.49 -10.77
N GLY A 96 11.60 -4.56 -12.07
CA GLY A 96 11.20 -3.52 -13.03
C GLY A 96 9.69 -3.44 -13.22
N GLU A 97 8.99 -4.58 -13.24
CA GLU A 97 7.52 -4.62 -13.30
C GLU A 97 6.88 -3.98 -12.06
N GLY A 98 7.34 -4.36 -10.86
CA GLY A 98 6.89 -3.81 -9.60
C GLY A 98 7.16 -2.31 -9.48
N ALA A 99 8.37 -1.85 -9.86
CA ALA A 99 8.70 -0.42 -9.86
C ALA A 99 7.79 0.38 -10.81
N ARG A 100 7.52 -0.13 -12.02
CA ARG A 100 6.60 0.51 -12.96
C ARG A 100 5.17 0.55 -12.43
N LEU A 101 4.70 -0.52 -11.78
CA LEU A 101 3.38 -0.55 -11.16
C LEU A 101 3.26 0.50 -10.04
N ILE A 102 4.25 0.58 -9.16
CA ILE A 102 4.32 1.61 -8.12
C ILE A 102 4.32 3.01 -8.72
N ALA A 103 5.13 3.25 -9.76
CA ALA A 103 5.20 4.55 -10.43
C ALA A 103 3.86 4.95 -11.07
N ARG A 104 3.17 4.01 -11.72
CA ARG A 104 1.83 4.24 -12.28
C ARG A 104 0.81 4.57 -11.20
N ALA A 105 0.79 3.82 -10.10
CA ALA A 105 -0.09 4.08 -8.97
C ALA A 105 0.18 5.46 -8.34
N ALA A 106 1.46 5.84 -8.21
CA ALA A 106 1.85 7.16 -7.72
C ALA A 106 1.40 8.28 -8.67
N ALA A 107 1.55 8.11 -9.98
CA ALA A 107 1.06 9.06 -10.98
C ALA A 107 -0.46 9.24 -10.90
N LEU A 108 -1.23 8.14 -10.77
CA LEU A 108 -2.69 8.21 -10.56
C LEU A 108 -3.04 8.97 -9.28
N GLY A 109 -2.31 8.73 -8.19
CA GLY A 109 -2.49 9.45 -6.93
C GLY A 109 -2.20 10.95 -7.08
N ALA A 110 -1.12 11.33 -7.76
CA ALA A 110 -0.76 12.72 -8.01
C ALA A 110 -1.82 13.44 -8.86
N LEU A 111 -2.32 12.78 -9.91
CA LEU A 111 -3.40 13.32 -10.75
C LEU A 111 -4.71 13.48 -9.97
N LEU A 112 -5.04 12.53 -9.08
CA LEU A 112 -6.20 12.65 -8.20
C LEU A 112 -6.08 13.87 -7.28
N VAL A 113 -4.93 14.06 -6.64
CA VAL A 113 -4.67 15.23 -5.78
C VAL A 113 -4.77 16.52 -6.57
N LEU A 114 -4.13 16.58 -7.74
CA LEU A 114 -4.19 17.75 -8.62
C LEU A 114 -5.64 18.08 -9.01
N GLY A 115 -6.42 17.08 -9.43
CA GLY A 115 -7.83 17.25 -9.77
C GLY A 115 -8.67 17.79 -8.61
N LEU A 116 -8.44 17.30 -7.38
CA LEU A 116 -9.11 17.79 -6.18
C LEU A 116 -8.74 19.25 -5.86
N LEU A 117 -7.47 19.63 -6.03
CA LEU A 117 -7.02 21.00 -5.81
C LEU A 117 -7.64 21.98 -6.83
N LEU A 118 -7.65 21.61 -8.11
CA LEU A 118 -8.26 22.43 -9.16
C LEU A 118 -9.78 22.56 -8.96
N ALA A 119 -10.45 21.48 -8.58
CA ALA A 119 -11.89 21.51 -8.28
C ALA A 119 -12.21 22.40 -7.07
N LYS A 120 -11.32 22.43 -6.07
CA LYS A 120 -11.44 23.34 -4.92
C LYS A 120 -11.27 24.80 -5.34
N GLU A 121 -10.24 25.10 -6.14
CA GLU A 121 -9.97 26.46 -6.60
C GLU A 121 -11.13 27.02 -7.44
N GLU A 122 -11.69 26.21 -8.35
CA GLU A 122 -12.85 26.60 -9.14
C GLU A 122 -14.10 26.87 -8.28
N ARG A 123 -14.29 26.09 -7.19
CA ARG A 123 -15.38 26.31 -6.25
C ARG A 123 -15.20 27.59 -5.44
N ASP A 124 -13.97 27.91 -5.04
CA ASP A 124 -13.65 29.11 -4.28
C ASP A 124 -13.76 30.38 -5.13
N ARG A 125 -13.44 30.31 -6.44
CA ARG A 125 -13.64 31.43 -7.39
C ARG A 125 -15.12 31.74 -7.70
N ARG A 126 -16.02 30.79 -7.48
CA ARG A 126 -17.47 30.92 -7.73
C ARG A 126 -18.28 31.43 -6.53
N ARG A 127 -17.63 31.62 -5.37
CA ARG A 127 -18.23 32.15 -4.14
C ARG A 127 -17.91 33.63 -3.97
#